data_AF-A0A920UBH9-F1
#
_entry.id   AF-A0A920UBH9-F1
#
_cell.length_a   1.000
_cell.length_b   1.000
_cell.length_c   1.000
_cell.angle_alpha   90.00
_cell.angle_beta   90.00
_cell.angle_gamma   90.00
#
_symmetry.space_group_name_H-M   'P 1'
#
loop_
_entity.id
_entity.type
_entity.pdbx_description
1 polymer ?
#
loop_
_entity_poly.entity_id
_entity_poly.type
_entity_poly.pdbx_seq_one_letter_code
_entity_poly.pdbx_strand_id
1 'polypeptide(L)'
;MLSAKGVIVGTPVRFGDVDWQVKRLFDITAFQDYPGPLSGKVGGAFTGGGLPGSGAELALLSMLHILLNHGMVIQGNAHTSHYGPIGLRDFPESQVNSICEAWGRHWAELVYRLNPSV
;
A
#
# COMPACT_ATOMS: atom_id res chain seq x y z
N MET A 1 4.84 -12.20 -5.66
CA MET A 1 5.23 -11.37 -4.51
C MET A 1 6.69 -11.56 -4.12
N LEU A 2 7.16 -12.79 -3.92
CA LEU A 2 8.52 -13.06 -3.40
C LEU A 2 9.67 -12.63 -4.33
N SER A 3 9.49 -12.73 -5.64
CA SER A 3 10.46 -12.29 -6.65
C SER A 3 10.57 -10.77 -6.80
N ALA A 4 9.63 -10.00 -6.26
CA ALA A 4 9.63 -8.55 -6.37
C ALA A 4 10.56 -7.90 -5.32
N LYS A 5 11.11 -6.74 -5.64
CA LYS A 5 11.89 -5.91 -4.71
C LYS A 5 11.02 -5.04 -3.79
N GLY A 6 9.78 -4.82 -4.19
CA GLY A 6 8.74 -4.20 -3.40
C GLY A 6 7.36 -4.56 -3.93
N VAL A 7 6.33 -4.30 -3.14
CA VAL A 7 4.93 -4.45 -3.54
C VAL A 7 4.09 -3.26 -3.07
N ILE A 8 3.13 -2.88 -3.92
CA ILE A 8 2.05 -1.96 -3.60
C ILE A 8 0.75 -2.78 -3.54
N VAL A 9 -0.03 -2.60 -2.48
CA VAL A 9 -1.25 -3.39 -2.23
C VAL A 9 -2.48 -2.49 -2.30
N GLY A 10 -3.44 -2.88 -3.13
CA GLY A 10 -4.75 -2.25 -3.19
C GLY A 10 -5.76 -2.96 -2.31
N THR A 11 -6.60 -2.20 -1.61
CA THR A 11 -7.75 -2.77 -0.88
C THR A 11 -8.95 -1.82 -0.94
N PRO A 12 -10.18 -2.29 -1.22
CA PRO A 12 -11.36 -1.45 -1.07
C PRO A 12 -11.65 -1.24 0.43
N VAL A 13 -12.23 -0.09 0.78
CA VAL A 13 -12.67 0.17 2.16
C VAL A 13 -13.82 -0.77 2.52
N ARG A 14 -13.63 -1.60 3.55
CA ARG A 14 -14.67 -2.44 4.15
C ARG A 14 -14.84 -2.07 5.62
N PHE A 15 -15.94 -1.41 5.96
CA PHE A 15 -16.22 -0.96 7.33
C PHE A 15 -15.08 -0.17 7.98
N GLY A 16 -14.37 0.66 7.20
CA GLY A 16 -13.23 1.44 7.67
C GLY A 16 -11.92 0.67 7.80
N ASP A 17 -11.85 -0.55 7.24
CA ASP A 17 -10.69 -1.43 7.33
C ASP A 17 -10.36 -2.06 5.97
N VAL A 18 -9.25 -2.81 5.93
CA VAL A 18 -8.82 -3.66 4.82
C VAL A 18 -9.89 -4.73 4.49
N ASP A 19 -10.09 -5.00 3.21
CA ASP A 19 -10.94 -6.11 2.77
C ASP A 19 -10.39 -7.47 3.26
N TRP A 20 -11.28 -8.33 3.75
CA TRP A 20 -10.93 -9.61 4.36
C TRP A 20 -10.17 -10.54 3.39
N GLN A 21 -10.39 -10.45 2.07
CA GLN A 21 -9.69 -11.27 1.09
C GLN A 21 -8.23 -10.85 0.98
N VAL A 22 -7.97 -9.53 1.03
CA VAL A 22 -6.63 -8.97 1.06
C VAL A 22 -5.95 -9.34 2.38
N LYS A 23 -6.64 -9.17 3.52
CA LYS A 23 -6.10 -9.55 4.83
C LYS A 23 -5.72 -11.03 4.89
N ARG A 24 -6.59 -11.91 4.38
CA ARG A 24 -6.35 -13.36 4.33
C ARG A 24 -5.08 -13.71 3.58
N LEU A 25 -4.75 -13.01 2.48
CA LEU A 25 -3.49 -13.22 1.74
C LEU A 25 -2.26 -13.01 2.62
N PHE A 26 -2.25 -11.97 3.44
CA PHE A 26 -1.13 -11.68 4.34
C PHE A 26 -1.10 -12.62 5.55
N ASP A 27 -2.26 -13.05 6.04
CA ASP A 27 -2.36 -14.00 7.15
C ASP A 27 -1.79 -15.38 6.79
N ILE A 28 -2.13 -15.89 5.59
CA ILE A 28 -1.56 -17.17 5.12
C ILE A 28 -0.07 -17.06 4.78
N THR A 29 0.38 -15.89 4.32
CA THR A 29 1.80 -15.67 3.98
C THR A 29 2.67 -15.63 5.23
N ALA A 30 2.19 -15.01 6.31
CA ALA A 30 2.92 -14.94 7.58
C ALA A 30 3.15 -16.32 8.22
N PHE A 31 2.22 -17.26 8.01
CA PHE A 31 2.32 -18.62 8.54
C PHE A 31 3.37 -19.50 7.84
N GLN A 32 3.81 -19.14 6.62
CA GLN A 32 4.73 -19.97 5.85
C GLN A 32 6.19 -19.81 6.29
N ASP A 33 6.60 -18.61 6.71
CA ASP A 33 7.95 -18.33 7.20
C ASP A 33 7.90 -17.11 8.13
N TYR A 34 8.21 -17.24 9.43
CA TYR A 34 8.39 -16.08 10.34
C TYR A 34 9.89 -15.78 10.46
N PRO A 35 10.38 -14.56 10.17
CA PRO A 35 9.71 -13.25 10.26
C PRO A 35 9.07 -12.71 8.95
N GLY A 36 8.67 -13.57 8.03
CA GLY A 36 7.94 -13.20 6.81
C GLY A 36 8.86 -13.14 5.60
N PRO A 37 8.47 -13.70 4.43
CA PRO A 37 9.29 -13.68 3.22
C PRO A 37 9.31 -12.28 2.54
N LEU A 38 8.73 -11.26 3.19
CA LEU A 38 8.64 -9.88 2.72
C LEU A 38 9.54 -8.91 3.48
N SER A 39 10.21 -9.38 4.54
CA SER A 39 11.07 -8.54 5.37
C SER A 39 12.15 -7.84 4.52
N GLY A 40 12.32 -6.53 4.73
CA GLY A 40 13.25 -5.66 4.00
C GLY A 40 12.79 -5.21 2.61
N LYS A 41 11.70 -5.76 2.06
CA LYS A 41 11.13 -5.29 0.78
C LYS A 41 10.39 -3.97 0.97
N VAL A 42 10.28 -3.18 -0.09
CA VAL A 42 9.53 -1.92 -0.05
C VAL A 42 8.02 -2.20 -0.11
N GLY A 43 7.28 -1.67 0.85
CA GLY A 43 5.83 -1.77 0.94
C GLY A 43 5.13 -0.47 0.52
N GLY A 44 3.87 -0.59 0.14
CA GLY A 44 3.04 0.53 -0.24
C GLY A 44 1.57 0.13 -0.31
N ALA A 45 0.65 1.10 -0.20
CA ALA A 45 -0.78 0.82 -0.23
C ALA A 45 -1.56 1.89 -1.03
N PHE A 46 -2.69 1.49 -1.58
CA PHE A 46 -3.72 2.39 -2.11
C PHE A 46 -5.11 1.84 -1.76
N THR A 47 -6.13 2.69 -1.78
CA THR A 47 -7.50 2.27 -1.48
C THR A 47 -8.54 2.94 -2.36
N GLY A 48 -9.72 2.33 -2.42
CA GLY A 48 -10.93 2.88 -3.02
C GLY A 48 -12.04 2.99 -1.97
N GLY A 49 -12.67 4.17 -1.88
CA GLY A 49 -13.72 4.46 -0.89
C GLY A 49 -14.96 5.12 -1.50
N GLY A 50 -16.02 5.21 -0.71
CA GLY A 50 -17.27 5.85 -1.13
C GLY A 50 -17.19 7.37 -1.05
N LEU A 51 -17.09 7.90 0.17
CA LEU A 51 -17.13 9.34 0.47
C LEU A 51 -15.89 9.76 1.28
N PRO A 52 -15.50 11.04 1.23
CA PRO A 52 -14.46 11.60 2.10
C PRO A 52 -14.75 11.33 3.58
N GLY A 53 -13.72 11.01 4.36
CA GLY A 53 -13.85 10.72 5.80
C GLY A 53 -14.61 9.44 6.14
N SER A 54 -14.97 8.62 5.15
CA SER A 54 -15.70 7.35 5.36
C SER A 54 -14.78 6.12 5.46
N GLY A 55 -13.57 6.30 6.00
CA GLY A 55 -12.68 5.20 6.37
C GLY A 55 -11.57 4.85 5.37
N ALA A 56 -11.34 5.67 4.34
CA ALA A 56 -10.24 5.46 3.39
C ALA A 56 -8.86 5.56 4.06
N GLU A 57 -8.67 6.58 4.90
CA GLU A 57 -7.44 6.79 5.66
C GLU A 57 -7.21 5.64 6.66
N LEU A 58 -8.28 5.15 7.28
CA LEU A 58 -8.23 4.03 8.23
C LEU A 58 -7.86 2.72 7.54
N ALA A 59 -8.45 2.42 6.38
CA ALA A 59 -8.11 1.25 5.59
C ALA A 59 -6.65 1.28 5.11
N LEU A 60 -6.14 2.45 4.70
CA LEU A 60 -4.72 2.63 4.38
C LEU A 60 -3.83 2.37 5.60
N LEU A 61 -4.12 2.98 6.75
CA LEU A 61 -3.32 2.77 7.96
C LEU A 61 -3.32 1.30 8.40
N SER A 62 -4.48 0.62 8.33
CA SER A 62 -4.57 -0.80 8.61
C SER A 62 -3.72 -1.65 7.67
N MET A 63 -3.77 -1.37 6.35
CA MET A 63 -2.91 -2.04 5.39
C MET A 63 -1.43 -1.76 5.68
N LEU A 64 -1.05 -0.53 5.99
CA LEU A 64 0.33 -0.18 6.35
C LEU A 64 0.79 -0.91 7.62
N HIS A 65 -0.06 -1.06 8.64
CA HIS A 65 0.26 -1.87 9.82
C HIS A 65 0.55 -3.33 9.47
N ILE A 66 -0.23 -3.91 8.55
CA ILE A 66 0.00 -5.29 8.08
C ILE A 66 1.35 -5.40 7.37
N LEU A 67 1.70 -4.44 6.50
CA LEU A 67 2.99 -4.43 5.81
C LEU A 67 4.17 -4.25 6.78
N LEU A 68 4.01 -3.40 7.80
CA LEU A 68 5.00 -3.22 8.87
C LEU A 68 5.22 -4.51 9.66
N ASN A 69 4.14 -5.24 9.99
CA ASN A 69 4.23 -6.55 10.65
C ASN A 69 4.95 -7.61 9.79
N HIS A 70 4.92 -7.47 8.47
CA HIS A 70 5.69 -8.28 7.52
C HIS A 70 7.15 -7.79 7.34
N GLY A 71 7.59 -6.81 8.12
CA GLY A 71 8.97 -6.30 8.11
C GLY A 71 9.30 -5.42 6.91
N MET A 72 8.31 -4.86 6.23
CA MET A 72 8.52 -4.06 5.02
C MET A 72 8.96 -2.62 5.32
N VAL A 73 9.68 -2.01 4.39
CA VAL A 73 10.07 -0.60 4.43
C VAL A 73 8.98 0.25 3.78
N ILE A 74 8.42 1.21 4.52
CA ILE A 74 7.33 2.08 4.06
C ILE A 74 7.80 3.53 4.07
N GLN A 75 7.50 4.27 3.01
CA GLN A 75 7.74 5.71 2.91
C GLN A 75 6.42 6.43 2.62
N GLY A 76 6.08 7.42 3.44
CA GLY A 76 4.99 8.34 3.16
C GLY A 76 5.35 9.37 2.08
N ASN A 77 4.43 10.29 1.81
CA ASN A 77 4.67 11.43 0.92
C ASN A 77 4.23 12.74 1.60
N ALA A 78 5.16 13.65 1.92
CA ALA A 78 4.84 14.89 2.64
C ALA A 78 4.06 15.94 1.81
N HIS A 79 3.99 15.81 0.49
CA HIS A 79 3.43 16.83 -0.40
C HIS A 79 2.11 16.44 -1.06
N THR A 80 1.77 15.15 -1.04
CA THR A 80 0.59 14.61 -1.73
C THR A 80 -0.15 13.61 -0.83
N SER A 81 -0.75 12.55 -1.40
CA SER A 81 -1.29 11.40 -0.68
C SER A 81 -0.31 10.81 0.34
N HIS A 82 -0.44 11.24 1.59
CA HIS A 82 0.51 10.96 2.67
C HIS A 82 0.72 9.47 2.95
N TYR A 83 -0.38 8.71 2.99
CA TYR A 83 -0.39 7.27 3.32
C TYR A 83 -0.48 6.37 2.08
N GLY A 84 -0.93 6.93 0.96
CA GLY A 84 -1.24 6.17 -0.25
C GLY A 84 -2.36 6.82 -1.06
N PRO A 85 -2.44 6.56 -2.37
CA PRO A 85 -3.52 7.06 -3.21
C PRO A 85 -4.90 6.61 -2.72
N ILE A 86 -5.89 7.50 -2.84
CA ILE A 86 -7.30 7.22 -2.55
C ILE A 86 -8.11 7.51 -3.81
N GLY A 87 -8.84 6.51 -4.31
CA GLY A 87 -9.89 6.70 -5.29
C GLY A 87 -11.24 6.82 -4.60
N LEU A 88 -11.87 8.00 -4.64
CA LEU A 88 -13.25 8.16 -4.16
C LEU A 88 -14.23 8.13 -5.34
N ARG A 89 -15.46 7.71 -5.09
CA ARG A 89 -16.51 7.58 -6.12
C ARG A 89 -16.69 8.85 -6.96
N ASP A 90 -16.59 10.02 -6.33
CA ASP A 90 -16.85 11.31 -6.97
C ASP A 90 -15.55 12.02 -7.41
N PHE A 91 -14.39 11.34 -7.34
CA PHE A 91 -13.13 11.90 -7.87
C PHE A 91 -13.04 11.74 -9.38
N PRO A 92 -12.66 12.80 -10.13
CA PRO A 92 -12.37 12.67 -11.55
C PRO A 92 -11.28 11.63 -11.80
N GLU A 93 -11.51 10.75 -12.77
CA GLU A 93 -10.56 9.69 -13.11
C GLU A 93 -9.17 10.25 -13.46
N SER A 94 -9.11 11.37 -14.17
CA SER A 94 -7.85 12.06 -14.50
C SER A 94 -7.05 12.49 -13.26
N GLN A 95 -7.75 12.91 -12.21
CA GLN A 95 -7.12 13.29 -10.94
C GLN A 95 -6.59 12.04 -10.21
N VAL A 96 -7.39 10.96 -10.15
CA VAL A 96 -6.96 9.69 -9.55
C VAL A 96 -5.73 9.14 -10.26
N ASN A 97 -5.74 9.12 -11.59
CA ASN A 97 -4.62 8.64 -12.40
C ASN A 97 -3.35 9.47 -12.16
N SER A 98 -3.47 10.81 -12.14
CA SER A 98 -2.33 11.69 -11.88
C SER A 98 -1.70 11.44 -10.51
N ILE A 99 -2.52 11.26 -9.47
CA ILE A 99 -2.06 10.95 -8.10
C ILE A 99 -1.38 9.58 -8.07
N CYS A 100 -2.01 8.55 -8.64
CA CYS A 100 -1.48 7.20 -8.68
C CYS A 100 -0.14 7.13 -9.41
N GLU A 101 0.00 7.83 -10.54
CA GLU A 101 1.26 7.90 -11.28
C GLU A 101 2.36 8.61 -10.50
N ALA A 102 2.06 9.78 -9.92
CA ALA A 102 3.04 10.54 -9.14
C ALA A 102 3.51 9.74 -7.91
N TRP A 103 2.57 9.10 -7.21
CA TRP A 103 2.88 8.28 -6.05
C TRP A 103 3.64 6.99 -6.45
N GLY A 104 3.27 6.36 -7.55
CA GLY A 104 3.97 5.19 -8.09
C GLY A 104 5.41 5.50 -8.49
N ARG A 105 5.67 6.68 -9.10
CA ARG A 105 7.04 7.15 -9.39
C ARG A 105 7.86 7.35 -8.12
N HIS A 106 7.30 8.05 -7.12
CA HIS A 106 7.94 8.27 -5.81
C HIS A 106 8.28 6.96 -5.11
N TRP A 107 7.35 6.00 -5.12
CA TRP A 107 7.55 4.67 -4.56
C TRP A 107 8.61 3.87 -5.32
N ALA A 108 8.60 3.90 -6.66
CA ALA A 108 9.58 3.21 -7.49
C ALA A 108 11.01 3.75 -7.28
N GLU A 109 11.16 5.05 -7.06
CA GLU A 109 12.45 5.66 -6.73
C GLU A 109 13.00 5.12 -5.40
N LEU A 110 12.16 4.90 -4.39
CA LEU A 110 12.57 4.24 -3.16
C LEU A 110 13.04 2.80 -3.41
N VAL A 111 12.30 2.03 -4.21
CA VAL A 111 12.69 0.66 -4.58
C VAL A 111 14.07 0.65 -5.24
N TYR A 112 14.30 1.56 -6.18
CA TYR A 112 15.58 1.68 -6.88
C TYR A 112 16.72 2.05 -5.92
N ARG A 113 16.52 3.04 -5.05
CA ARG A 113 17.54 3.47 -4.08
C ARG A 113 17.93 2.37 -3.09
N LEU A 114 16.98 1.53 -2.68
CA LEU A 114 17.23 0.42 -1.74
C LEU A 114 17.69 -0.87 -2.45
N ASN A 115 17.61 -0.93 -3.77
CA ASN A 115 18.03 -2.08 -4.58
C ASN A 115 18.86 -1.62 -5.79
N PRO A 116 20.01 -0.96 -5.56
CA PRO A 116 20.88 -0.53 -6.65
C PRO A 116 21.29 -1.76 -7.46
N SER A 117 21.29 -1.61 -8.78
CA SER A 117 21.90 -2.58 -9.68
C SER A 117 23.39 -2.65 -9.36
N VAL A 118 23.88 -3.82 -8.95
CA VAL A 118 25.32 -4.09 -8.96
C VAL A 118 25.77 -4.22 -10.41
#